data_AF-A0A6V7HIL6-F1
#
_entry.id   AF-A0A6V7HIL6-F1
#
_cell.length_a   1.000
_cell.length_b   1.000
_cell.length_c   1.000
_cell.angle_alpha   90.00
_cell.angle_beta   90.00
_cell.angle_gamma   90.00
#
_symmetry.space_group_name_H-M   'P 1'
#
loop_
_entity.id
_entity.type
_entity.pdbx_description
1 polymer ?
#
loop_
_entity_poly.entity_id
_entity_poly.type
_entity_poly.pdbx_seq_one_letter_code
_entity_poly.pdbx_strand_id
1 'polypeptide(L)' 'VSGHLHNTGQFLVFRADREAKVRVNITGGPLAYHYQFEEIYIHYGMDNDYGSEHRINNYAFPAE' A
#
# COMPACT_ATOMS: atom_id res chain seq x y z
N VAL A 1 12.28 0.33 -9.24
CA VAL A 1 12.04 0.69 -7.83
C VAL A 1 12.66 -0.40 -6.98
N SER A 2 13.51 -0.04 -6.02
CA SER A 2 14.15 -0.98 -5.09
C SER A 2 13.65 -0.69 -3.67
N GLY A 3 13.73 -1.69 -2.79
CA GLY A 3 13.20 -1.60 -1.44
C GLY A 3 13.33 -2.90 -0.67
N HIS A 4 12.80 -2.91 0.54
CA HIS A 4 12.88 -4.03 1.48
C HIS A 4 11.50 -4.41 2.02
N LEU A 5 11.31 -5.73 2.23
CA LEU A 5 10.13 -6.26 2.90
C LEU A 5 10.41 -6.43 4.39
N HIS A 6 9.53 -5.89 5.22
CA HIS A 6 9.60 -5.93 6.67
C HIS A 6 8.32 -6.51 7.25
N ASN A 7 8.44 -7.58 8.04
CA ASN A 7 7.33 -8.05 8.85
C ASN A 7 7.35 -7.29 10.19
N THR A 8 6.31 -6.51 10.47
CA THR A 8 6.19 -5.70 11.69
C THR A 8 5.49 -6.44 12.84
N GLY A 9 5.02 -7.67 12.60
CA GLY A 9 4.15 -8.43 13.50
C GLY A 9 2.67 -8.09 13.36
N GLN A 10 2.33 -7.01 12.63
CA GLN A 10 0.96 -6.65 12.26
C GLN A 10 0.76 -6.72 10.74
N PHE A 11 1.77 -6.28 9.97
CA PHE A 11 1.70 -6.20 8.53
C PHE A 11 3.01 -6.63 7.88
N LEU A 12 2.92 -7.06 6.62
CA LEU A 12 4.07 -7.14 5.73
C LEU A 12 4.18 -5.81 4.96
N VAL A 13 5.23 -5.06 5.23
CA VAL A 13 5.44 -3.71 4.68
C VAL A 13 6.56 -3.75 3.65
N PHE A 14 6.30 -3.29 2.43
CA PHE A 14 7.34 -2.94 1.47
C PHE A 14 7.73 -1.49 1.63
N ARG A 15 9.01 -1.22 1.90
CA ARG A 15 9.58 0.14 2.00
C ARG A 15 10.49 0.41 0.81
N ALA A 16 10.23 1.50 0.09
CA ALA A 16 11.08 1.93 -1.01
C ALA A 16 12.39 2.55 -0.50
N ASP A 17 13.50 2.30 -1.22
CA ASP A 17 14.79 2.86 -0.85
C ASP A 17 14.80 4.38 -1.09
N ARG A 18 15.03 5.17 -0.03
CA ARG A 18 15.07 6.65 -0.11
C ARG A 18 16.18 7.18 -1.03
N GLU A 19 17.26 6.43 -1.16
CA GLU A 19 18.42 6.76 -2.01
C GLU A 19 18.34 6.13 -3.42
N ALA A 20 17.24 5.45 -3.75
CA ALA A 20 17.06 4.92 -5.10
C ALA A 20 17.15 6.03 -6.15
N LYS A 21 17.88 5.74 -7.23
CA LYS A 21 17.99 6.65 -8.40
C LYS A 21 16.64 6.96 -9.04
N VAL A 22 15.66 6.07 -8.89
CA VAL A 22 14.31 6.21 -9.42
C VAL A 22 13.33 6.32 -8.25
N ARG A 23 12.73 7.50 -8.11
CA ARG A 23 11.68 7.81 -7.12
C ARG A 23 10.32 7.79 -7.82
N VAL A 24 9.32 7.25 -7.13
CA VAL A 24 7.94 7.21 -7.63
C VAL A 24 7.16 8.34 -6.99
N ASN A 25 6.53 9.17 -7.81
CA ASN A 25 5.67 10.27 -7.36
C ASN A 25 4.21 9.97 -7.71
N ILE A 26 3.32 10.39 -6.82
CA ILE A 26 1.87 10.32 -6.97
C ILE A 26 1.37 11.78 -7.06
N THR A 27 0.70 12.10 -8.16
CA THR A 27 0.33 13.48 -8.53
C THR A 27 -1.02 13.49 -9.25
N GLY A 28 -1.68 14.65 -9.33
CA GLY A 28 -2.98 14.81 -10.00
C GLY A 28 -4.19 14.47 -9.12
N GLY A 29 -5.38 14.44 -9.74
CA GLY A 29 -6.63 14.20 -9.03
C GLY A 29 -6.90 15.24 -7.93
N PRO A 30 -7.29 14.82 -6.71
CA PRO A 30 -7.56 15.75 -5.59
C PRO A 30 -6.29 16.22 -4.84
N LEU A 31 -5.09 15.87 -5.31
CA LEU A 31 -3.83 16.16 -4.59
C LEU A 31 -3.35 17.60 -4.83
N ALA A 32 -3.04 18.32 -3.74
CA ALA A 32 -2.54 19.70 -3.79
C ALA A 32 -1.04 19.81 -4.11
N TYR A 33 -0.27 18.72 -3.94
CA TYR A 33 1.18 18.69 -4.11
C TYR A 33 1.64 17.38 -4.77
N HIS A 34 2.94 17.28 -5.01
CA HIS A 34 3.57 16.03 -5.42
C HIS A 34 3.98 15.23 -4.19
N TYR A 35 3.44 14.02 -4.07
CA TYR A 35 3.76 13.10 -2.99
C TYR A 35 4.72 12.03 -3.50
N GLN A 36 5.77 11.74 -2.73
CA GLN A 36 6.68 10.66 -3.06
C GLN A 36 6.23 9.38 -2.35
N PHE A 37 6.19 8.27 -3.08
CA PHE A 37 5.91 6.95 -2.51
C PHE A 37 7.01 6.54 -1.54
N GLU A 38 6.63 6.10 -0.34
CA GLU A 38 7.56 5.69 0.72
C GLU A 38 7.39 4.20 1.08
N GLU A 39 6.18 3.79 1.42
CA GLU A 39 5.89 2.40 1.77
C GLU A 39 4.46 1.99 1.41
N ILE A 40 4.25 0.68 1.29
CA ILE A 40 2.93 0.06 1.14
C ILE A 40 2.88 -1.20 2.01
N TYR A 41 1.71 -1.49 2.54
CA TYR A 41 1.39 -2.74 3.23
C TYR A 41 0.01 -3.21 2.76
N ILE A 42 -0.26 -4.50 2.98
CA ILE A 42 -1.48 -5.15 2.51
C ILE A 42 -2.28 -5.64 3.72
N HIS A 43 -3.57 -5.34 3.73
CA HIS A 43 -4.55 -5.98 4.59
C HIS A 43 -5.14 -7.18 3.87
N TYR A 44 -5.30 -8.30 4.56
CA TYR A 44 -5.89 -9.51 3.98
C TYR A 44 -6.63 -10.34 5.03
N GLY A 45 -7.67 -11.05 4.60
CA GLY A 45 -8.42 -11.96 5.44
C GLY A 45 -7.82 -13.37 5.46
N MET A 46 -8.36 -14.22 6.35
CA MET A 46 -8.00 -15.65 6.34
C MET A 46 -8.71 -16.41 5.21
N ASP A 47 -9.78 -15.84 4.67
CA ASP A 47 -10.61 -16.40 3.60
C ASP A 47 -10.86 -15.35 2.50
N ASN A 48 -11.39 -15.77 1.37
CA ASN A 48 -11.61 -14.90 0.20
C ASN A 48 -12.80 -13.94 0.33
N ASP A 49 -13.60 -14.05 1.39
CA ASP A 49 -14.84 -13.27 1.54
C ASP A 49 -14.63 -11.90 2.23
N TYR A 50 -13.44 -11.67 2.80
CA TYR A 50 -13.13 -10.45 3.55
C TYR A 50 -11.61 -10.20 3.59
N GLY A 51 -11.22 -8.98 3.94
CA GLY A 51 -9.82 -8.61 4.13
C GLY A 51 -9.53 -7.15 3.78
N SER A 52 -10.25 -6.59 2.81
CA SER A 52 -10.21 -5.16 2.53
C SER A 52 -10.76 -4.34 3.68
N GLU A 53 -10.19 -3.16 3.90
CA GLU A 53 -10.69 -2.20 4.90
C GLU A 53 -11.89 -1.44 4.33
N HIS A 54 -11.78 -0.99 3.08
CA HIS A 54 -12.87 -0.35 2.37
C HIS A 54 -13.84 -1.39 1.79
N ARG A 55 -15.09 -0.97 1.61
CA ARG A 55 -16.17 -1.75 0.99
C ARG A 55 -16.85 -0.93 -0.09
N ILE A 56 -17.29 -1.59 -1.15
CA ILE A 56 -18.07 -0.98 -2.24
C ILE A 56 -19.46 -1.59 -2.20
N ASN A 57 -20.51 -0.77 -1.99
CA ASN A 57 -21.88 -1.26 -1.84
C ASN A 57 -22.00 -2.42 -0.83
N ASN A 58 -21.31 -2.28 0.31
CA ASN A 58 -21.19 -3.29 1.37
C ASN A 58 -20.51 -4.61 0.96
N TYR A 59 -19.93 -4.71 -0.24
CA TYR A 59 -19.08 -5.83 -0.66
C TYR A 59 -17.63 -5.60 -0.22
N ALA A 60 -16.99 -6.61 0.37
CA ALA A 60 -15.56 -6.61 0.72
C ALA A 60 -14.77 -7.46 -0.26
N PHE A 61 -13.49 -7.14 -0.40
CA PHE A 61 -12.53 -7.88 -1.20
C PHE A 61 -11.58 -8.68 -0.27
N PRO A 62 -10.90 -9.72 -0.78
CA PRO A 62 -10.00 -10.54 0.02
C PRO A 62 -8.81 -9.78 0.63
N ALA A 63 -8.42 -8.67 0.01
CA ALA A 63 -7.28 -7.87 0.41
C ALA A 63 -7.39 -6.42 -0.10
N GLU A 64 -6.62 -5.52 0.51
CA GLU A 64 -6.41 -4.13 0.11
C GLU A 64 -4.94 -3.73 0.31
#